data_AF-A0A8J5LY91-F1
#
_entry.id   AF-A0A8J5LY91-F1
#
_cell.length_a   1.000
_cell.length_b   1.000
_cell.length_c   1.000
_cell.angle_alpha   90.00
_cell.angle_beta   90.00
_cell.angle_gamma   90.00
#
_symmetry.space_group_name_H-M   'P 1'
#
loop_
_entity.id
_entity.type
_entity.pdbx_description
1 polymer ?
#
loop_
_entity_poly.entity_id
_entity_poly.type
_entity_poly.pdbx_seq_one_letter_code
_entity_poly.pdbx_strand_id
1 'polypeptide(L)'
;MSDDEEMSLPVPSFIKSRVTNWRINSWIKNRYSDDYKFKIDGWLKESATTTKAWDHLGLTGLTAAQVKTADGRSTYVRYVIALNEKTKNVDVEEWPKLLGGGSPTEMLCKENILKLLGRNELEIRFMLDIPSLHRTP
;
A
#
# COMPACT_ATOMS: atom_id res chain seq x y z
N MET A 1 19.47 30.80 15.69
CA MET A 1 19.01 30.59 14.31
C MET A 1 19.25 29.15 13.94
N SER A 2 18.16 28.38 13.97
CA SER A 2 17.77 27.36 12.98
C SER A 2 16.47 26.77 13.51
N ASP A 3 15.40 27.49 13.17
CA ASP A 3 14.04 26.99 13.20
C ASP A 3 13.97 25.87 12.17
N ASP A 4 13.63 24.66 12.60
CA ASP A 4 13.02 23.65 11.76
C ASP A 4 12.03 22.90 12.65
N GLU A 5 10.79 23.41 12.66
CA GLU A 5 9.59 22.75 13.16
C GLU A 5 9.46 21.38 12.48
N GLU A 6 9.88 20.33 13.20
CA GLU A 6 9.49 18.96 12.89
C GLU A 6 7.99 18.83 13.21
N MET A 7 7.15 19.17 12.22
CA MET A 7 5.69 19.02 12.24
C MET A 7 5.31 17.54 12.45
N SER A 8 5.33 17.15 13.73
CA SER A 8 4.87 15.86 14.22
C SER A 8 3.36 15.78 14.09
N LEU A 9 2.87 15.23 12.99
CA LEU A 9 1.46 14.86 12.87
C LEU A 9 1.15 13.71 13.85
N PRO A 10 0.00 13.78 14.55
CA PRO A 10 -0.32 12.82 15.60
C PRO A 10 -0.63 11.46 14.98
N VAL A 11 0.24 10.49 15.25
CA VAL A 11 0.03 9.10 14.83
C VAL A 11 -1.21 8.55 15.58
N PRO A 12 -2.26 8.10 14.88
CA PRO A 12 -3.47 7.59 15.53
C PRO A 12 -3.21 6.42 16.50
N SER A 13 -3.93 6.43 17.61
CA SER A 13 -3.65 5.70 18.85
C SER A 13 -3.84 4.18 18.83
N PHE A 14 -4.25 3.57 17.70
CA PHE A 14 -4.54 2.14 17.61
C PHE A 14 -3.36 1.27 17.13
N ILE A 15 -2.23 1.85 16.73
CA ILE A 15 -1.00 1.13 16.36
C ILE A 15 -0.12 0.90 17.60
N LYS A 16 -0.62 0.23 18.64
CA LYS A 16 0.15 -0.08 19.86
C LYS A 16 0.74 -1.49 19.83
N SER A 17 1.60 -1.76 18.85
CA SER A 17 2.66 -2.76 19.05
C SER A 17 4.00 -2.17 18.61
N ARG A 18 4.85 -1.87 19.60
CA ARG A 18 6.22 -1.37 19.40
C ARG A 18 7.05 -2.31 18.52
N VAL A 19 6.77 -3.61 18.56
CA VAL A 19 7.49 -4.64 17.79
C VAL A 19 7.10 -4.60 16.30
N THR A 20 5.82 -4.43 15.99
CA THR A 20 5.33 -4.38 14.60
C THR A 20 5.81 -3.10 13.92
N ASN A 21 5.75 -1.97 14.62
CA ASN A 21 6.29 -0.70 14.13
C ASN A 21 7.81 -0.74 13.96
N TRP A 22 8.56 -1.33 14.89
CA TRP A 22 10.01 -1.45 14.73
C TRP A 22 10.40 -2.34 13.56
N ARG A 23 9.70 -3.47 13.33
CA ARG A 23 9.97 -4.36 12.19
C ARG A 23 9.61 -3.70 10.86
N ILE A 24 8.48 -3.01 10.77
CA ILE A 24 8.07 -2.28 9.57
C ILE A 24 9.03 -1.11 9.32
N ASN A 25 9.32 -0.28 10.32
CA ASN A 25 10.22 0.86 10.19
C ASN A 25 11.67 0.44 9.90
N SER A 26 12.16 -0.63 10.53
CA SER A 26 13.49 -1.17 10.22
C SER A 26 13.55 -1.73 8.79
N TRP A 27 12.49 -2.40 8.33
CA TRP A 27 12.39 -2.89 6.96
C TRP A 27 12.26 -1.75 5.92
N ILE A 28 11.58 -0.67 6.28
CA ILE A 28 11.50 0.55 5.47
C ILE A 28 12.86 1.25 5.42
N LYS A 29 13.53 1.43 6.55
CA LYS A 29 14.79 2.20 6.64
C LYS A 29 15.97 1.49 5.97
N ASN A 30 16.07 0.16 6.09
CA ASN A 30 17.22 -0.61 5.58
C ASN A 30 17.16 -0.94 4.08
N ARG A 31 16.08 -0.61 3.36
CA ARG A 31 15.90 -0.95 1.94
C ARG A 31 15.53 0.26 1.05
N TYR A 32 15.72 1.48 1.58
CA TYR A 32 15.35 2.75 0.96
C TYR A 32 16.54 3.31 0.17
N SER A 33 16.78 2.83 -1.06
CA SER A 33 17.60 3.62 -2.00
C SER A 33 16.73 4.75 -2.59
N ASP A 34 17.36 5.88 -2.91
CA ASP A 34 16.67 7.06 -3.44
C ASP A 34 15.86 6.75 -4.72
N ASP A 35 16.33 5.79 -5.52
CA ASP A 35 15.65 5.32 -6.75
C ASP A 35 14.22 4.83 -6.51
N TYR A 36 13.98 4.18 -5.36
CA TYR A 36 12.64 3.70 -5.03
C TYR A 36 11.70 4.84 -4.65
N LYS A 37 12.22 5.91 -4.03
CA LYS A 37 11.45 7.10 -3.69
C LYS A 37 11.01 7.83 -4.96
N PHE A 38 11.94 8.04 -5.90
CA PHE A 38 11.65 8.69 -7.17
C PHE A 38 10.56 7.97 -7.98
N LYS A 39 10.58 6.63 -8.02
CA LYS A 39 9.54 5.85 -8.70
C LYS A 39 8.17 6.01 -8.05
N ILE A 40 8.10 5.95 -6.73
CA ILE A 40 6.84 6.10 -5.97
C ILE A 40 6.27 7.50 -6.16
N ASP A 41 7.09 8.54 -5.99
CA ASP A 41 6.66 9.93 -6.16
C ASP A 41 6.18 10.21 -7.58
N GLY A 42 6.86 9.65 -8.60
CA GLY A 42 6.43 9.68 -9.98
C GLY A 42 5.05 9.07 -10.19
N TRP A 43 4.84 7.84 -9.69
CA TRP A 43 3.53 7.18 -9.77
C TRP A 43 2.43 7.93 -9.02
N LEU A 44 2.73 8.50 -7.85
CA LEU A 44 1.77 9.29 -7.09
C LEU A 44 1.37 10.59 -7.81
N LYS A 45 2.30 11.21 -8.54
CA LYS A 45 2.07 12.42 -9.36
C LYS A 45 1.26 12.11 -10.62
N GLU A 46 1.52 10.95 -11.24
CA GLU A 46 0.79 10.48 -12.42
C GLU A 46 -0.58 9.88 -12.09
N SER A 47 -0.93 9.72 -10.80
CA SER A 47 -2.09 8.94 -10.36
C SER A 47 -2.10 7.53 -10.98
N ALA A 48 -0.93 6.88 -11.03
CA ALA A 48 -0.78 5.56 -11.61
C ALA A 48 -1.58 4.50 -10.83
N THR A 49 -2.22 3.57 -11.55
CA THR A 49 -2.90 2.45 -10.91
C THR A 49 -1.90 1.51 -10.22
N THR A 50 -2.35 0.75 -9.22
CA THR A 50 -1.49 -0.28 -8.61
C THR A 50 -1.04 -1.30 -9.64
N THR A 51 -1.88 -1.61 -10.63
CA THR A 51 -1.53 -2.55 -11.72
C THR A 51 -0.41 -2.03 -12.60
N LYS A 52 -0.39 -0.73 -12.93
CA LYS A 52 0.74 -0.12 -13.67
C LYS A 52 2.04 -0.23 -12.87
N ALA A 53 2.00 0.09 -11.58
CA ALA A 53 3.17 -0.03 -10.70
C ALA A 53 3.63 -1.50 -10.56
N TRP A 54 2.69 -2.44 -10.43
CA TRP A 54 2.96 -3.88 -10.37
C TRP A 54 3.69 -4.37 -11.63
N ASP A 55 3.23 -3.94 -12.81
CA ASP A 55 3.82 -4.28 -14.09
C ASP A 55 5.22 -3.68 -14.29
N HIS A 56 5.39 -2.39 -14.00
CA HIS A 56 6.68 -1.71 -14.04
C HIS A 56 7.75 -2.33 -13.11
N LEU A 57 7.30 -3.06 -12.08
CA LEU A 57 8.16 -3.76 -11.13
C LEU A 57 8.45 -5.21 -11.54
N GLY A 58 7.97 -5.66 -12.69
CA GLY A 58 8.17 -7.01 -13.21
C GLY A 58 7.47 -8.08 -12.39
N LEU A 59 6.38 -7.73 -11.69
CA LEU A 59 5.64 -8.66 -10.83
C LEU A 59 4.53 -9.39 -11.59
N THR A 60 4.21 -8.96 -12.82
CA THR A 60 3.23 -9.59 -13.70
C THR A 60 3.64 -11.03 -14.01
N GLY A 61 2.69 -11.97 -13.93
CA GLY A 61 2.93 -13.39 -14.21
C GLY A 61 3.60 -14.18 -13.07
N LEU A 62 4.05 -13.52 -12.00
CA LEU A 62 4.59 -14.21 -10.82
C LEU A 62 3.47 -14.83 -9.99
N THR A 63 3.75 -16.01 -9.43
CA THR A 63 2.91 -16.62 -8.39
C THR A 63 3.04 -15.86 -7.06
N ALA A 64 2.06 -16.03 -6.16
CA ALA A 64 2.10 -15.44 -4.83
C ALA A 64 3.37 -15.83 -4.03
N ALA A 65 3.93 -17.02 -4.27
CA ALA A 65 5.18 -17.45 -3.65
C ALA A 65 6.39 -16.68 -4.21
N GLN A 66 6.49 -16.57 -5.54
CA GLN A 66 7.59 -15.84 -6.20
C GLN A 66 7.58 -14.35 -5.87
N VAL A 67 6.39 -13.74 -5.78
CA VAL A 67 6.26 -12.33 -5.40
C VAL A 67 6.94 -12.04 -4.06
N LYS A 68 6.82 -12.94 -3.06
CA LYS A 68 7.38 -12.70 -1.70
C LYS A 68 8.87 -12.39 -1.70
N THR A 69 9.61 -12.96 -2.64
CA THR A 69 11.07 -12.81 -2.78
C THR A 69 11.49 -11.93 -3.94
N ALA A 70 10.55 -11.44 -4.77
CA ALA A 70 10.87 -10.59 -5.91
C ALA A 70 11.38 -9.20 -5.47
N ASP A 71 12.41 -8.69 -6.14
CA ASP A 71 13.03 -7.41 -5.82
C ASP A 71 12.03 -6.24 -5.84
N GLY A 72 11.13 -6.24 -6.83
CA GLY A 72 10.09 -5.24 -7.01
C GLY A 72 9.02 -5.20 -5.91
N ARG A 73 8.85 -6.28 -5.13
CA ARG A 73 7.78 -6.36 -4.11
C ARG A 73 7.92 -5.26 -3.06
N SER A 74 9.14 -4.96 -2.63
CA SER A 74 9.34 -3.99 -1.54
C SER A 74 8.87 -2.58 -1.92
N THR A 75 9.13 -2.18 -3.17
CA THR A 75 8.66 -0.91 -3.75
C THR A 75 7.15 -0.92 -3.91
N TYR A 76 6.58 -2.02 -4.39
CA TYR A 76 5.12 -2.16 -4.52
C TYR A 76 4.40 -2.00 -3.18
N VAL A 77 4.90 -2.64 -2.12
CA VAL A 77 4.35 -2.53 -0.76
C VAL A 77 4.30 -1.06 -0.32
N ARG A 78 5.38 -0.30 -0.57
CA ARG A 78 5.44 1.11 -0.19
C ARG A 78 4.50 1.98 -0.99
N TYR A 79 4.32 1.68 -2.27
CA TYR A 79 3.34 2.38 -3.10
C TYR A 79 1.92 2.17 -2.57
N VAL A 80 1.55 0.95 -2.21
CA VAL A 80 0.26 0.63 -1.59
C VAL A 80 0.09 1.33 -0.24
N ILE A 81 1.13 1.40 0.59
CA ILE A 81 1.10 2.17 1.85
C ILE A 81 0.82 3.66 1.58
N ALA A 82 1.51 4.26 0.61
CA ALA A 82 1.32 5.67 0.27
C ALA A 82 -0.10 5.96 -0.26
N LEU A 83 -0.66 5.05 -1.08
CA LEU A 83 -2.05 5.15 -1.52
C LEU A 83 -3.03 4.97 -0.37
N ASN A 84 -2.81 4.02 0.54
CA ASN A 84 -3.63 3.89 1.75
C ASN A 84 -3.58 5.15 2.63
N GLU A 85 -2.44 5.81 2.75
CA GLU A 85 -2.37 7.09 3.45
C GLU A 85 -3.20 8.19 2.77
N LYS A 86 -3.20 8.25 1.43
CA LYS A 86 -4.06 9.18 0.68
C LYS A 86 -5.55 8.97 0.95
N THR A 87 -6.00 7.76 1.25
CA THR A 87 -7.43 7.48 1.55
C THR A 87 -7.97 8.25 2.76
N LYS A 88 -7.10 8.74 3.66
CA LYS A 88 -7.51 9.56 4.81
C LYS A 88 -8.03 10.94 4.43
N ASN A 89 -7.72 11.39 3.21
CA ASN A 89 -8.03 12.74 2.71
C ASN A 89 -9.01 12.74 1.53
N VAL A 90 -9.65 11.60 1.24
CA VAL A 90 -10.63 11.47 0.17
C VAL A 90 -11.84 10.68 0.67
N ASP A 91 -12.98 10.89 0.02
CA ASP A 91 -14.21 10.18 0.35
C ASP A 91 -14.07 8.68 0.11
N VAL A 92 -14.91 7.91 0.80
CA VAL A 92 -14.86 6.44 0.76
C VAL A 92 -15.04 5.94 -0.67
N GLU A 93 -15.93 6.55 -1.47
CA GLU A 93 -16.18 6.19 -2.87
C GLU A 93 -14.95 6.32 -3.78
N GLU A 94 -13.93 7.07 -3.37
CA GLU A 94 -12.68 7.25 -4.13
C GLU A 94 -11.64 6.16 -3.82
N TRP A 95 -11.80 5.41 -2.72
CA TRP A 95 -10.84 4.39 -2.33
C TRP A 95 -10.60 3.29 -3.38
N PRO A 96 -11.65 2.76 -4.06
CA PRO A 96 -11.47 1.78 -5.14
C PRO A 96 -10.66 2.34 -6.31
N LYS A 97 -10.71 3.64 -6.59
CA LYS A 97 -9.92 4.25 -7.67
C LYS A 97 -8.43 4.27 -7.34
N LEU A 98 -8.08 4.31 -6.06
CA LEU A 98 -6.69 4.27 -5.60
C LEU A 98 -6.14 2.84 -5.54
N LEU A 99 -6.92 1.90 -5.02
CA LEU A 99 -6.43 0.58 -4.61
C LEU A 99 -7.12 -0.60 -5.31
N GLY A 100 -8.16 -0.37 -6.10
CA GLY A 100 -8.94 -1.40 -6.78
C GLY A 100 -8.20 -2.09 -7.93
N GLY A 101 -8.85 -3.12 -8.49
CA GLY A 101 -8.39 -3.85 -9.67
C GLY A 101 -7.15 -4.72 -9.46
N GLY A 102 -6.53 -5.12 -10.56
CA GLY A 102 -5.34 -5.98 -10.57
C GLY A 102 -5.62 -7.48 -10.68
N SER A 103 -4.54 -8.25 -10.84
CA SER A 103 -4.63 -9.72 -10.89
C SER A 103 -4.98 -10.33 -9.52
N PRO A 104 -5.46 -11.58 -9.44
CA PRO A 104 -5.70 -12.25 -8.15
C PRO A 104 -4.47 -12.25 -7.23
N THR A 105 -3.27 -12.44 -7.78
CA THR A 105 -2.01 -12.38 -7.01
C THR A 105 -1.74 -10.97 -6.47
N GLU A 106 -1.99 -9.95 -7.29
CA GLU A 106 -1.84 -8.55 -6.90
C GLU A 106 -2.83 -8.19 -5.78
N MET A 107 -4.10 -8.57 -5.95
CA MET A 107 -5.15 -8.37 -4.95
C MET A 107 -4.79 -9.02 -3.61
N LEU A 108 -4.35 -10.28 -3.62
CA LEU A 108 -3.89 -10.97 -2.42
C LEU A 108 -2.69 -10.25 -1.76
N CYS A 109 -1.78 -9.68 -2.55
CA CYS A 109 -0.68 -8.89 -2.00
C CYS A 109 -1.20 -7.62 -1.31
N LYS A 110 -2.10 -6.87 -1.96
CA LYS A 110 -2.73 -5.65 -1.40
C LYS A 110 -3.51 -5.96 -0.12
N GLU A 111 -4.35 -6.98 -0.15
CA GLU A 111 -5.12 -7.44 1.02
C GLU A 111 -4.20 -7.70 2.23
N ASN A 112 -3.11 -8.44 2.03
CA ASN A 112 -2.16 -8.71 3.11
C ASN A 112 -1.48 -7.44 3.64
N ILE A 113 -1.14 -6.50 2.76
CA ILE A 113 -0.57 -5.20 3.17
C ILE A 113 -1.60 -4.42 3.99
N LEU A 114 -2.84 -4.30 3.52
CA LEU A 114 -3.90 -3.54 4.19
C LEU A 114 -4.28 -4.15 5.55
N LYS A 115 -4.31 -5.49 5.66
CA LYS A 115 -4.47 -6.19 6.96
C LYS A 115 -3.35 -5.82 7.94
N LEU A 116 -2.11 -5.77 7.47
CA LEU A 116 -0.96 -5.36 8.30
C LEU A 116 -1.02 -3.90 8.72
N LEU A 117 -1.67 -3.05 7.92
CA LEU A 117 -1.93 -1.64 8.26
C LEU A 117 -3.15 -1.45 9.17
N GLY A 118 -3.84 -2.53 9.56
CA GLY A 118 -4.96 -2.50 10.50
C GLY A 118 -6.32 -2.17 9.87
N ARG A 119 -6.44 -2.22 8.53
CA ARG A 119 -7.75 -2.11 7.87
C ARG A 119 -8.62 -3.32 8.20
N ASN A 120 -9.89 -3.08 8.48
CA ASN A 120 -10.84 -4.16 8.71
C ASN A 120 -11.31 -4.79 7.40
N GLU A 121 -11.94 -5.96 7.49
CA GLU A 121 -12.32 -6.74 6.31
C GLU A 121 -13.29 -6.01 5.37
N LEU A 122 -14.25 -5.25 5.89
CA LEU A 122 -15.20 -4.51 5.06
C LEU A 122 -14.51 -3.35 4.33
N GLU A 123 -13.63 -2.62 5.01
CA GLU A 123 -12.80 -1.58 4.37
C GLU A 123 -11.97 -2.18 3.25
N ILE A 124 -11.29 -3.30 3.49
CA ILE A 124 -10.44 -3.95 2.48
C ILE A 124 -11.26 -4.37 1.27
N ARG A 125 -12.43 -5.00 1.47
CA ARG A 125 -13.30 -5.41 0.36
C ARG A 125 -13.73 -4.21 -0.48
N PHE A 126 -14.11 -3.11 0.18
CA PHE A 126 -14.49 -1.88 -0.50
C PHE A 126 -13.30 -1.28 -1.26
N MET A 127 -12.14 -1.10 -0.59
CA MET A 127 -10.92 -0.55 -1.19
C MET A 127 -10.43 -1.31 -2.42
N LEU A 128 -10.58 -2.64 -2.41
CA LEU A 128 -10.09 -3.50 -3.48
C LEU A 128 -11.12 -3.73 -4.59
N ASP A 129 -12.31 -3.15 -4.49
CA ASP A 129 -13.44 -3.38 -5.39
C ASP A 129 -13.73 -4.88 -5.57
N ILE A 130 -13.61 -5.65 -4.48
CA ILE A 130 -13.91 -7.08 -4.52
C ILE A 130 -15.43 -7.17 -4.53
N PRO A 131 -16.05 -7.69 -5.62
CA PRO A 131 -17.48 -7.85 -5.64
C PRO A 131 -17.86 -8.67 -4.40
N SER A 132 -18.82 -8.17 -3.62
CA SER A 132 -19.57 -9.06 -2.76
C SER A 132 -19.96 -10.25 -3.62
N LEU A 133 -19.73 -11.48 -3.15
CA LEU A 133 -20.67 -12.55 -3.48
C LEU A 133 -22.03 -11.92 -3.24
N HIS A 134 -22.70 -11.52 -4.33
CA HIS A 134 -23.96 -10.85 -4.24
C HIS A 134 -24.81 -11.74 -3.34
N ARG A 135 -25.53 -11.10 -2.42
CA ARG A 135 -26.80 -11.65 -1.95
C ARG A 135 -27.46 -12.29 -3.16
N THR A 136 -27.48 -13.61 -3.19
CA THR A 136 -28.46 -14.30 -4.02
C THR A 136 -29.83 -13.80 -3.56
N PRO A 137 -30.74 -13.50 -4.51
CA PRO A 137 -32.04 -12.93 -4.20
C PRO A 137 -32.83 -13.77 -3.19
#